data_AF-A0AAW2Y855-F1
#
_entry.id   AF-A0AAW2Y855-F1
#
_cell.length_a   1.000
_cell.length_b   1.000
_cell.length_c   1.000
_cell.angle_alpha   90.00
_cell.angle_beta   90.00
_cell.angle_gamma   90.00
#
_symmetry.space_group_name_H-M   'P 1'
#
loop_
_entity.id
_entity.type
_entity.pdbx_description
1 polymer ?
#
loop_
_entity_poly.entity_id
_entity_poly.type
_entity_poly.pdbx_seq_one_letter_code
_entity_poly.pdbx_strand_id
1 'polypeptide(L)'
;MMVVMRNEQEHSESEGSRAKKKKKHDGTSRPACSWVHFSREFIKEYTASHPESSGLKAATKAASDAWKLMSPEEKAKYTNRAREVWDKYLSTTPARVPKPRRQTKLVTRCSPGRLLNVLQRLTPDQKAAVKSMGFGSILNLRCRTLRRSLCLWLLEKFNTVRRSLEICGERIPLTPRDVELVMGLASNGKDVVNSGPDELIAELRKKYNATNRGISVRLLEERLAVPEAGDDFKRSFLLYVLGTLLCPTAREVARYRQGKQRAVGGCLLFLQLFYYESVAVGEPSELSPAIFPCLASWGEEEISEREKQERELGGYGCGEENMPMSGSEGNAVCVDIEIADPVRAPCRNAQYGCAEIVDYTKRKEHEEVCLCAPCACPIRKCHFVGSSTQLSEHFSSKHWDSGRRFQYNSPLPITLNKNETFLVLQAEKDGILFLLNKGTESIGHTVMITCISPSSSKEQYLYDIVSERGNSCLRLKSYTNNYPGRVEGSPPVDFLLVPFGFLNPTGKLDLEMCIWNSTDIGAD
;
A
#
# COMPACT_ATOMS: atom_id res chain seq x y z
N MET A 1 -33.43 -56.20 24.29
CA MET A 1 -32.85 -57.08 25.33
C MET A 1 -31.37 -56.78 25.41
N MET A 2 -30.98 -55.87 26.32
CA MET A 2 -29.59 -55.58 26.65
C MET A 2 -29.12 -56.66 27.63
N VAL A 3 -28.12 -57.44 27.22
CA VAL A 3 -27.41 -58.36 28.11
C VAL A 3 -26.14 -57.64 28.56
N VAL A 4 -26.14 -57.31 29.84
CA VAL A 4 -24.96 -56.90 30.62
C VAL A 4 -24.17 -58.15 30.94
N MET A 5 -22.88 -58.21 30.58
CA MET A 5 -21.88 -58.96 31.32
C MET A 5 -20.57 -58.19 31.39
N ARG A 6 -20.08 -58.08 32.63
CA ARG A 6 -18.79 -57.55 33.05
C ARG A 6 -17.65 -58.39 32.46
N ASN A 7 -16.52 -57.76 32.15
CA ASN A 7 -15.26 -58.26 32.70
C ASN A 7 -14.18 -57.16 32.86
N GLU A 8 -13.62 -57.18 34.07
CA GLU A 8 -12.28 -56.80 34.57
C GLU A 8 -11.35 -55.95 33.69
N GLN A 9 -10.90 -54.81 34.24
CA GLN A 9 -9.59 -54.25 33.92
C GLN A 9 -8.96 -53.61 35.16
N GLU A 10 -7.73 -54.06 35.41
CA GLU A 10 -6.91 -53.85 36.58
C GLU A 10 -6.46 -52.39 36.77
N HIS A 11 -6.32 -52.03 38.04
CA HIS A 11 -5.61 -50.87 38.52
C HIS A 11 -4.15 -50.89 38.02
N SER A 12 -3.75 -49.86 37.26
CA SER A 12 -2.37 -49.39 37.28
C SER A 12 -2.35 -47.87 37.38
N GLU A 13 -2.08 -47.40 38.59
CA GLU A 13 -1.71 -46.02 38.88
C GLU A 13 -0.37 -45.75 38.18
N SER A 14 -0.36 -44.81 37.22
CA SER A 14 0.91 -44.21 36.76
C SER A 14 0.96 -42.75 37.23
N GLU A 15 1.87 -42.52 38.15
CA GLU A 15 2.21 -41.22 38.73
C GLU A 15 2.75 -40.27 37.64
N GLY A 16 1.87 -39.42 37.10
CA GLY A 16 2.24 -38.28 36.28
C GLY A 16 2.85 -37.16 37.12
N SER A 17 4.13 -37.30 37.50
CA SER A 17 4.96 -36.30 38.14
C SER A 17 4.85 -34.93 37.45
N ARG A 18 4.21 -33.98 38.13
CA ARG A 18 4.30 -32.54 37.82
C ARG A 18 5.77 -32.14 37.92
N ALA A 19 6.44 -32.06 36.78
CA ALA A 19 7.81 -31.57 36.67
C ALA A 19 7.94 -30.20 37.36
N LYS A 20 8.48 -30.21 38.57
CA LYS A 20 8.92 -29.02 39.30
C LYS A 20 9.90 -28.28 38.39
N LYS A 21 9.51 -27.08 37.93
CA LYS A 21 10.43 -26.10 37.33
C LYS A 21 11.64 -25.96 38.26
N LYS A 22 12.78 -26.53 37.88
CA LYS A 22 14.08 -26.30 38.50
C LYS A 22 14.33 -24.79 38.47
N LYS A 23 14.24 -24.16 39.65
CA LYS A 23 14.55 -22.75 39.86
C LYS A 23 16.07 -22.61 39.71
N LYS A 24 16.52 -22.04 38.58
CA LYS A 24 17.92 -21.67 38.38
C LYS A 24 18.30 -20.70 39.51
N HIS A 25 19.11 -21.18 40.45
CA HIS A 25 19.55 -20.46 41.63
C HIS A 25 20.82 -19.69 41.27
N ASP A 26 20.68 -18.52 40.65
CA ASP A 26 21.74 -17.52 40.71
C ASP A 26 21.19 -16.11 40.44
N GLY A 27 21.33 -15.23 41.43
CA GLY A 27 20.83 -13.85 41.43
C GLY A 27 19.96 -13.52 42.64
N THR A 28 20.41 -12.58 43.47
CA THR A 28 19.67 -12.03 44.61
C THR A 28 18.27 -11.58 44.18
N SER A 29 17.24 -12.17 44.80
CA SER A 29 15.84 -11.83 44.54
C SER A 29 15.53 -10.40 44.99
N ARG A 30 14.70 -9.68 44.22
CA ARG A 30 14.35 -8.29 44.54
C ARG A 30 13.75 -8.16 45.94
N PRO A 31 14.10 -7.09 46.69
CA PRO A 31 13.47 -6.77 47.97
C PRO A 31 11.96 -6.68 47.87
N ALA A 32 11.29 -7.13 48.93
CA ALA A 32 9.85 -6.99 49.10
C ALA A 32 9.48 -5.52 49.43
N CYS A 33 8.31 -5.06 48.97
CA CYS A 33 7.81 -3.72 49.33
C CYS A 33 7.18 -3.72 50.73
N SER A 34 6.91 -2.52 51.27
CA SER A 34 6.37 -2.33 52.63
C SER A 34 5.11 -3.14 52.91
N TRP A 35 4.17 -3.18 51.97
CA TRP A 35 2.96 -3.99 52.03
C TRP A 35 3.23 -5.50 52.15
N VAL A 36 4.26 -6.01 51.47
CA VAL A 36 4.60 -7.45 51.52
C VAL A 36 5.22 -7.83 52.87
N HIS A 37 5.97 -6.93 53.49
CA HIS A 37 6.49 -7.13 54.85
C HIS A 37 5.34 -7.15 55.87
N PHE A 38 4.46 -6.17 55.81
CA PHE A 38 3.28 -6.10 56.67
C PHE A 38 2.36 -7.31 56.49
N SER A 39 1.96 -7.61 55.26
CA SER A 39 0.99 -8.68 55.00
C SER A 39 1.51 -10.05 55.44
N ARG A 40 2.82 -10.32 55.36
CA ARG A 40 3.40 -11.58 55.88
C ARG A 40 3.32 -11.69 57.41
N GLU A 41 3.63 -10.62 58.12
CA GLU A 41 3.52 -10.58 59.59
C GLU A 41 2.04 -10.69 59.99
N PHE A 42 1.18 -9.88 59.38
CA PHE A 42 -0.26 -9.87 59.64
C PHE A 42 -0.91 -11.21 59.33
N ILE A 43 -0.63 -11.83 58.18
CA ILE A 43 -1.21 -13.13 57.82
C ILE A 43 -0.72 -14.22 58.80
N LYS A 44 0.53 -14.17 59.26
CA LYS A 44 1.05 -15.13 60.24
C LYS A 44 0.31 -15.01 61.58
N GLU A 45 0.09 -13.79 62.06
CA GLU A 45 -0.63 -13.52 63.32
C GLU A 45 -2.13 -13.80 63.19
N TYR A 46 -2.74 -13.43 62.06
CA TYR A 46 -4.16 -13.66 61.79
C TYR A 46 -4.47 -15.15 61.68
N THR A 47 -3.61 -15.93 61.02
CA THR A 47 -3.79 -17.39 60.90
C THR A 47 -3.61 -18.10 62.25
N ALA A 48 -2.74 -17.58 63.12
CA ALA A 48 -2.55 -18.13 64.47
C ALA A 48 -3.71 -17.81 65.41
N SER A 49 -4.34 -16.64 65.27
CA SER A 49 -5.45 -16.18 66.11
C SER A 49 -6.85 -16.61 65.62
N HIS A 50 -6.98 -17.02 64.35
CA HIS A 50 -8.24 -17.43 63.74
C HIS A 50 -8.14 -18.78 63.01
N PRO A 51 -7.96 -19.90 63.73
CA PRO A 51 -7.77 -21.24 63.15
C PRO A 51 -8.95 -21.73 62.29
N GLU A 52 -10.16 -21.25 62.59
CA GLU A 52 -11.39 -21.64 61.88
C GLU A 52 -11.73 -20.74 60.68
N SER A 53 -10.96 -19.67 60.44
CA SER A 53 -11.20 -18.78 59.30
C SER A 53 -10.73 -19.40 57.98
N SER A 54 -11.55 -19.31 56.93
CA SER A 54 -11.33 -20.02 55.67
C SER A 54 -10.11 -19.50 54.87
N GLY A 55 -8.92 -20.03 55.20
CA GLY A 55 -7.73 -20.06 54.35
C GLY A 55 -7.05 -18.73 54.02
N LEU A 56 -5.94 -18.84 53.29
CA LEU A 56 -5.01 -17.73 52.93
C LEU A 56 -5.72 -16.52 52.29
N LYS A 57 -6.86 -16.73 51.60
CA LYS A 57 -7.64 -15.66 50.98
C LYS A 57 -8.31 -14.73 52.01
N ALA A 58 -8.86 -15.27 53.10
CA ALA A 58 -9.49 -14.48 54.16
C ALA A 58 -8.44 -13.64 54.91
N ALA A 59 -7.32 -14.27 55.29
CA ALA A 59 -6.20 -13.59 55.94
C ALA A 59 -5.58 -12.48 55.07
N THR A 60 -5.47 -12.69 53.76
CA THR A 60 -4.95 -11.67 52.83
C THR A 60 -5.91 -10.49 52.69
N LYS A 61 -7.23 -10.73 52.72
CA LYS A 61 -8.24 -9.66 52.70
C LYS A 61 -8.21 -8.85 53.99
N ALA A 62 -8.16 -9.51 55.15
CA ALA A 62 -8.04 -8.87 56.46
C ALA A 62 -6.76 -8.01 56.55
N ALA A 63 -5.64 -8.51 56.06
CA ALA A 63 -4.41 -7.72 55.94
C ALA A 63 -4.64 -6.47 55.07
N SER A 64 -5.34 -6.60 53.94
CA SER A 64 -5.52 -5.47 53.03
C SER A 64 -6.37 -4.36 53.64
N ASP A 65 -7.37 -4.73 54.43
CA ASP A 65 -8.25 -3.76 55.07
C ASP A 65 -7.55 -3.11 56.27
N ALA A 66 -6.81 -3.88 57.06
CA ALA A 66 -5.96 -3.35 58.13
C ALA A 66 -4.92 -2.34 57.59
N TRP A 67 -4.24 -2.64 56.49
CA TRP A 67 -3.26 -1.71 55.90
C TRP A 67 -3.87 -0.42 55.36
N LYS A 68 -5.12 -0.44 54.89
CA LYS A 68 -5.80 0.80 54.47
C LYS A 68 -6.08 1.69 55.67
N LEU A 69 -6.44 1.10 56.81
CA LEU A 69 -6.80 1.79 58.05
C LEU A 69 -5.59 2.25 58.88
N MET A 70 -4.41 1.64 58.68
CA MET A 70 -3.19 2.03 59.41
C MET A 70 -2.78 3.48 59.16
N SER A 71 -2.29 4.14 60.21
CA SER A 71 -1.77 5.49 60.15
C SER A 71 -0.44 5.57 59.38
N PRO A 72 -0.04 6.76 58.90
CA PRO A 72 1.28 6.97 58.30
C PRO A 72 2.45 6.55 59.21
N GLU A 73 2.32 6.75 60.52
CA GLU A 73 3.32 6.41 61.54
C GLU A 73 3.46 4.89 61.69
N GLU A 74 2.36 4.16 61.71
CA GLU A 74 2.36 2.69 61.76
C GLU A 74 2.93 2.08 60.47
N LYS A 75 2.63 2.70 59.33
CA LYS A 75 3.21 2.35 58.02
C LYS A 75 4.71 2.67 57.94
N ALA A 76 5.19 3.68 58.70
CA ALA A 76 6.57 4.14 58.67
C ALA A 76 7.56 3.00 59.00
N LYS A 77 7.21 2.13 59.95
CA LYS A 77 8.00 0.94 60.31
C LYS A 77 8.26 0.03 59.10
N TYR A 78 7.23 -0.20 58.30
CA TYR A 78 7.30 -1.07 57.12
C TYR A 78 7.95 -0.38 55.92
N THR A 79 7.76 0.93 55.77
CA THR A 79 8.39 1.70 54.69
C THR A 79 9.89 1.89 54.93
N ASN A 80 10.30 2.15 56.18
CA ASN A 80 11.72 2.29 56.54
C ASN A 80 12.46 0.96 56.35
N ARG A 81 11.89 -0.14 56.86
CA ARG A 81 12.45 -1.49 56.64
C ARG A 81 12.52 -1.86 55.15
N ALA A 82 11.48 -1.54 54.37
CA ALA A 82 11.51 -1.79 52.93
C ALA A 82 12.59 -0.95 52.23
N ARG A 83 12.79 0.30 52.64
CA ARG A 83 13.81 1.22 52.12
C ARG A 83 15.22 0.72 52.44
N GLU A 84 15.51 0.36 53.69
CA GLU A 84 16.81 -0.17 54.11
C GLU A 84 17.19 -1.44 53.35
N VAL A 85 16.25 -2.38 53.17
CA VAL A 85 16.47 -3.60 52.38
C VAL A 85 16.69 -3.25 50.90
N TRP A 86 16.03 -2.20 50.40
CA TRP A 86 16.24 -1.69 49.05
C TRP A 86 17.61 -1.05 48.86
N ASP A 87 18.04 -0.21 49.78
CA ASP A 87 19.33 0.48 49.75
C ASP A 87 20.48 -0.53 49.85
N LYS A 88 20.33 -1.54 50.71
CA LYS A 88 21.27 -2.67 50.81
C LYS A 88 21.31 -3.52 49.54
N TYR A 89 20.18 -3.69 48.85
CA TYR A 89 20.13 -4.40 47.57
C TYR A 89 20.79 -3.61 46.45
N LEU A 90 20.57 -2.29 46.40
CA LEU A 90 21.22 -1.39 45.43
C LEU A 90 22.73 -1.33 45.63
N SER A 91 23.21 -1.31 46.87
CA SER A 91 24.65 -1.23 47.17
C SER A 91 25.42 -2.53 46.91
N THR A 92 24.73 -3.68 46.93
CA THR A 92 25.36 -5.01 46.78
C THR A 92 25.12 -5.66 45.42
N THR A 93 24.18 -5.15 44.62
CA THR A 93 23.82 -5.77 43.33
C THR A 93 24.40 -4.96 42.17
N PRO A 94 25.24 -5.55 41.29
CA PRO A 94 25.76 -4.84 40.12
C PRO A 94 24.62 -4.36 39.21
N ALA A 95 24.79 -3.18 38.61
CA ALA A 95 23.83 -2.59 37.68
C ALA A 95 23.53 -3.58 36.53
N ARG A 96 22.32 -4.13 36.51
CA ARG A 96 21.91 -5.03 35.44
C ARG A 96 21.80 -4.23 34.15
N VAL A 97 22.58 -4.61 33.13
CA VAL A 97 22.32 -4.21 31.74
C VAL A 97 20.85 -4.54 31.44
N PRO A 98 20.03 -3.59 30.94
CA PRO A 98 18.65 -3.88 30.60
C PRO A 98 18.61 -5.04 29.62
N LYS A 99 18.11 -6.20 30.04
CA LYS A 99 17.86 -7.30 29.10
C LYS A 99 16.87 -6.76 28.06
N PRO A 100 17.15 -6.86 26.75
CA PRO A 100 16.16 -6.51 25.74
C PRO A 100 14.88 -7.30 26.04
N ARG A 101 13.74 -6.62 26.07
CA ARG A 101 12.45 -7.28 26.24
C ARG A 101 12.28 -8.24 25.06
N ARG A 102 12.49 -9.56 25.27
CA ARG A 102 12.03 -10.59 24.33
C ARG A 102 10.51 -10.48 24.26
N GLN A 103 10.01 -9.81 23.24
CA GLN A 103 8.59 -9.51 23.07
C GLN A 103 7.93 -10.75 22.45
N THR A 104 7.56 -11.72 23.27
CA THR A 104 7.06 -13.04 22.82
C THR A 104 5.66 -13.01 22.19
N LYS A 105 4.98 -11.86 22.14
CA LYS A 105 3.62 -11.76 21.55
C LYS A 105 3.39 -10.42 20.86
N LEU A 106 3.23 -10.45 19.54
CA LEU A 106 2.82 -9.28 18.75
C LEU A 106 1.42 -8.86 19.15
N VAL A 107 1.30 -7.62 19.63
CA VAL A 107 0.00 -6.95 19.77
C VAL A 107 -0.22 -6.17 18.48
N THR A 108 -1.35 -6.38 17.82
CA THR A 108 -1.65 -5.72 16.56
C THR A 108 -3.14 -5.40 16.46
N ARG A 109 -3.44 -4.29 15.77
CA ARG A 109 -4.80 -3.92 15.35
C ARG A 109 -5.11 -4.39 13.93
N CYS A 110 -4.09 -4.87 13.21
CA CYS A 110 -4.25 -5.43 11.87
C CYS A 110 -5.12 -6.69 11.95
N SER A 111 -6.27 -6.68 11.28
CA SER A 111 -7.25 -7.77 11.38
C SER A 111 -7.89 -8.05 10.01
N PRO A 112 -7.19 -8.77 9.12
CA PRO A 112 -7.69 -9.12 7.79
C PRO A 112 -9.04 -9.86 7.85
N GLY A 113 -9.19 -10.81 8.78
CA GLY A 113 -10.44 -11.55 8.95
C GLY A 113 -11.65 -10.70 9.35
N ARG A 114 -11.48 -9.64 10.15
CA ARG A 114 -12.60 -8.70 10.42
C ARG A 114 -12.98 -7.93 9.17
N LEU A 115 -12.01 -7.54 8.36
CA LEU A 115 -12.26 -6.88 7.08
C LEU A 115 -13.03 -7.79 6.13
N LEU A 116 -12.58 -9.04 5.94
CA LEU A 116 -13.28 -10.00 5.08
C LEU A 116 -14.75 -10.20 5.46
N ASN A 117 -15.04 -10.30 6.77
CA ASN A 117 -16.42 -10.45 7.23
C ASN A 117 -17.31 -9.25 6.85
N VAL A 118 -16.75 -8.04 6.80
CA VAL A 118 -17.45 -6.85 6.33
C VAL A 118 -17.60 -6.87 4.81
N LEU A 119 -16.52 -7.16 4.08
CA LEU A 119 -16.52 -7.20 2.60
C LEU A 119 -17.55 -8.18 2.03
N GLN A 120 -17.72 -9.34 2.68
CA GLN A 120 -18.70 -10.35 2.30
C GLN A 120 -20.16 -9.88 2.42
N ARG A 121 -20.43 -8.89 3.28
CA ARG A 121 -21.77 -8.36 3.55
C ARG A 121 -22.12 -7.13 2.73
N LEU A 122 -21.16 -6.56 1.99
CA LEU A 122 -21.39 -5.35 1.20
C LEU A 122 -22.34 -5.62 0.04
N THR A 123 -23.27 -4.70 -0.19
CA THR A 123 -24.17 -4.70 -1.34
C THR A 123 -23.42 -4.44 -2.65
N PRO A 124 -24.01 -4.73 -3.83
CA PRO A 124 -23.41 -4.38 -5.12
C PRO A 124 -23.05 -2.90 -5.24
N ASP A 125 -23.92 -2.00 -4.78
CA ASP A 125 -23.69 -0.55 -4.82
C ASP A 125 -22.55 -0.12 -3.90
N GLN A 126 -22.46 -0.71 -2.72
CA GLN A 126 -21.34 -0.48 -1.81
C GLN A 126 -20.02 -0.98 -2.39
N LYS A 127 -20.01 -2.13 -3.06
CA LYS A 127 -18.84 -2.63 -3.78
C LYS A 127 -18.45 -1.70 -4.94
N ALA A 128 -19.43 -1.17 -5.67
CA ALA A 128 -19.19 -0.15 -6.71
C ALA A 128 -18.59 1.13 -6.12
N ALA A 129 -19.09 1.59 -4.97
CA ALA A 129 -18.52 2.73 -4.26
C ALA A 129 -17.08 2.47 -3.82
N VAL A 130 -16.76 1.29 -3.30
CA VAL A 130 -15.38 0.89 -2.95
C VAL A 130 -14.46 0.92 -4.17
N LYS A 131 -14.91 0.41 -5.32
CA LYS A 131 -14.18 0.48 -6.59
C LYS A 131 -13.94 1.94 -7.04
N SER A 132 -14.97 2.79 -6.95
CA SER A 132 -14.87 4.21 -7.34
C SER A 132 -13.87 5.01 -6.51
N MET A 133 -13.59 4.58 -5.27
CA MET A 133 -12.59 5.20 -4.39
C MET A 133 -11.16 4.71 -4.67
N GLY A 134 -10.95 3.76 -5.59
CA GLY A 134 -9.64 3.15 -5.85
C GLY A 134 -9.26 2.00 -4.90
N PHE A 135 -10.22 1.48 -4.11
CA PHE A 135 -9.99 0.36 -3.17
C PHE A 135 -10.59 -0.96 -3.69
N GLY A 136 -10.89 -1.04 -5.00
CA GLY A 136 -11.53 -2.20 -5.62
C GLY A 136 -10.75 -3.50 -5.41
N SER A 137 -9.43 -3.43 -5.43
CA SER A 137 -8.53 -4.57 -5.19
C SER A 137 -8.76 -5.24 -3.83
N ILE A 138 -9.03 -4.46 -2.77
CA ILE A 138 -9.27 -4.98 -1.41
C ILE A 138 -10.46 -5.93 -1.37
N LEU A 139 -11.44 -5.79 -2.28
CA LEU A 139 -12.60 -6.70 -2.37
C LEU A 139 -12.20 -8.15 -2.68
N ASN A 140 -11.02 -8.35 -3.27
CA ASN A 140 -10.50 -9.66 -3.66
C ASN A 140 -9.55 -10.25 -2.60
N LEU A 141 -9.45 -9.65 -1.41
CA LEU A 141 -8.65 -10.18 -0.32
C LEU A 141 -9.11 -11.61 0.02
N ARG A 142 -8.15 -12.54 0.10
CA ARG A 142 -8.40 -13.93 0.54
C ARG A 142 -7.75 -14.25 1.90
N CYS A 143 -6.66 -13.57 2.22
CA CYS A 143 -5.93 -13.73 3.49
C CYS A 143 -6.79 -13.31 4.69
N ARG A 144 -7.12 -14.26 5.58
CA ARG A 144 -7.98 -14.06 6.75
C ARG A 144 -7.15 -13.92 8.03
N THR A 145 -5.99 -14.58 8.08
CA THR A 145 -5.14 -14.66 9.26
C THR A 145 -3.81 -13.95 9.07
N LEU A 146 -3.40 -13.23 10.12
CA LEU A 146 -2.08 -12.64 10.22
C LEU A 146 -1.15 -13.59 10.97
N ARG A 147 -0.09 -14.05 10.32
CA ARG A 147 0.93 -14.95 10.87
C ARG A 147 1.87 -14.15 11.76
N ARG A 148 1.53 -14.13 13.06
CA ARG A 148 2.17 -13.24 14.04
C ARG A 148 3.65 -13.51 14.26
N SER A 149 4.08 -14.77 14.17
CA SER A 149 5.49 -15.18 14.23
C SER A 149 6.28 -14.57 13.09
N LEU A 150 5.82 -14.77 11.85
CA LEU A 150 6.40 -14.17 10.65
C LEU A 150 6.43 -12.65 10.74
N CYS A 151 5.31 -12.02 11.12
CA CYS A 151 5.25 -10.57 11.26
C CYS A 151 6.24 -10.01 12.30
N LEU A 152 6.46 -10.71 13.42
CA LEU A 152 7.48 -10.31 14.40
C LEU A 152 8.87 -10.38 13.79
N TRP A 153 9.17 -11.49 13.11
CA TRP A 153 10.45 -11.69 12.45
C TRP A 153 10.72 -10.64 11.37
N LEU A 154 9.72 -10.34 10.52
CA LEU A 154 9.82 -9.27 9.51
C LEU A 154 10.04 -7.89 10.14
N LEU A 155 9.40 -7.58 11.26
CA LEU A 155 9.63 -6.32 11.98
C LEU A 155 11.06 -6.21 12.55
N GLU A 156 11.67 -7.33 12.94
CA GLU A 156 13.06 -7.37 13.39
C GLU A 156 14.03 -7.11 12.23
N LYS A 157 13.75 -7.71 11.06
CA LYS A 157 14.54 -7.58 9.82
C LYS A 157 14.26 -6.29 9.03
N PHE A 158 13.23 -5.52 9.38
CA PHE A 158 12.90 -4.26 8.68
C PHE A 158 13.75 -3.07 9.13
N ASN A 159 14.51 -2.50 8.19
CA ASN A 159 15.29 -1.28 8.37
C ASN A 159 14.45 -0.03 8.08
N THR A 160 14.09 0.72 9.11
CA THR A 160 13.21 1.91 8.98
C THR A 160 13.88 3.09 8.29
N VAL A 161 15.21 3.18 8.32
CA VAL A 161 15.95 4.28 7.67
C VAL A 161 16.07 4.02 6.18
N ARG A 162 16.46 2.79 5.83
CA ARG A 162 16.67 2.36 4.45
C ARG A 162 15.39 1.94 3.73
N ARG A 163 14.29 1.74 4.47
CA ARG A 163 13.00 1.23 3.96
C ARG A 163 13.21 -0.10 3.24
N SER A 164 13.86 -1.05 3.88
CA SER A 164 14.21 -2.35 3.29
C SER A 164 14.11 -3.48 4.30
N LEU A 165 13.86 -4.70 3.84
CA LEU A 165 14.06 -5.92 4.61
C LEU A 165 15.50 -6.41 4.42
N GLU A 166 16.13 -6.84 5.51
CA GLU A 166 17.46 -7.46 5.53
C GLU A 166 17.28 -8.95 5.84
N ILE A 167 17.23 -9.79 4.80
CA ILE A 167 16.91 -11.22 4.89
C ILE A 167 18.06 -11.99 4.26
N CYS A 168 18.62 -12.99 4.96
CA CYS A 168 19.71 -13.83 4.46
C CYS A 168 20.95 -13.06 3.96
N GLY A 169 21.24 -11.89 4.56
CA GLY A 169 22.33 -11.01 4.13
C GLY A 169 21.98 -10.11 2.94
N GLU A 170 20.86 -10.37 2.27
CA GLU A 170 20.36 -9.60 1.14
C GLU A 170 19.47 -8.43 1.54
N ARG A 171 19.49 -7.39 0.71
CA ARG A 171 18.65 -6.21 0.90
C ARG A 171 17.49 -6.21 -0.09
N ILE A 172 16.28 -6.25 0.45
CA ILE A 172 15.04 -6.13 -0.33
C ILE A 172 14.43 -4.74 -0.06
N PRO A 173 14.54 -3.76 -0.98
CA PRO A 173 13.97 -2.43 -0.80
C PRO A 173 12.44 -2.44 -0.90
N LEU A 174 11.78 -1.58 -0.11
CA LEU A 174 10.33 -1.37 -0.14
C LEU A 174 10.01 0.03 -0.67
N THR A 175 9.13 0.09 -1.65
CA THR A 175 8.70 1.30 -2.37
C THR A 175 7.17 1.43 -2.35
N PRO A 176 6.62 2.62 -2.65
CA PRO A 176 5.17 2.78 -2.83
C PRO A 176 4.60 1.87 -3.93
N ARG A 177 5.38 1.49 -4.94
CA ARG A 177 4.93 0.60 -6.01
C ARG A 177 4.73 -0.83 -5.53
N ASP A 178 5.52 -1.29 -4.56
CA ASP A 178 5.33 -2.61 -3.95
C ASP A 178 3.98 -2.69 -3.23
N VAL A 179 3.55 -1.60 -2.60
CA VAL A 179 2.20 -1.49 -2.03
C VAL A 179 1.14 -1.59 -3.12
N GLU A 180 1.37 -1.02 -4.30
CA GLU A 180 0.44 -1.15 -5.43
C GLU A 180 0.39 -2.56 -6.00
N LEU A 181 1.53 -3.23 -6.17
CA LEU A 181 1.57 -4.61 -6.69
C LEU A 181 0.99 -5.62 -5.69
N VAL A 182 1.33 -5.48 -4.40
CA VAL A 182 0.88 -6.41 -3.37
C VAL A 182 -0.56 -6.11 -2.96
N MET A 183 -0.89 -4.85 -2.67
CA MET A 183 -2.18 -4.45 -2.08
C MET A 183 -3.17 -3.89 -3.11
N GLY A 184 -2.76 -3.64 -4.35
CA GLY A 184 -3.61 -3.08 -5.38
C GLY A 184 -4.06 -1.64 -5.10
N LEU A 185 -3.27 -0.89 -4.33
CA LEU A 185 -3.53 0.50 -3.94
C LEU A 185 -2.64 1.44 -4.76
N ALA A 186 -3.22 2.47 -5.38
CA ALA A 186 -2.47 3.39 -6.24
C ALA A 186 -1.27 4.03 -5.51
N SER A 187 -0.07 3.91 -6.12
CA SER A 187 1.18 4.49 -5.59
C SER A 187 1.38 5.98 -5.95
N ASN A 188 0.49 6.54 -6.77
CA ASN A 188 0.50 7.92 -7.22
C ASN A 188 -0.90 8.54 -7.05
N GLY A 189 -0.96 9.87 -7.01
CA GLY A 189 -2.20 10.60 -6.81
C GLY A 189 -1.98 11.95 -6.15
N LYS A 190 -3.06 12.54 -5.65
CA LYS A 190 -2.99 13.77 -4.85
C LYS A 190 -2.47 13.46 -3.46
N ASP A 191 -1.62 14.34 -2.94
CA ASP A 191 -1.17 14.24 -1.55
C ASP A 191 -2.34 14.34 -0.57
N VAL A 192 -2.32 13.48 0.44
CA VAL A 192 -3.33 13.48 1.50
C VAL A 192 -3.04 14.63 2.46
N VAL A 193 -3.96 15.61 2.48
CA VAL A 193 -3.91 16.72 3.42
C VAL A 193 -4.45 16.24 4.78
N ASN A 194 -3.58 16.21 5.79
CA ASN A 194 -3.91 15.76 7.15
C ASN A 194 -4.36 16.91 8.08
N SER A 195 -4.85 18.00 7.50
CA SER A 195 -5.36 19.17 8.19
C SER A 195 -6.68 19.61 7.57
N GLY A 196 -7.47 20.35 8.34
CA GLY A 196 -8.74 20.89 7.90
C GLY A 196 -9.26 21.91 8.90
N PRO A 197 -10.38 22.59 8.60
CA PRO A 197 -10.99 23.55 9.51
C PRO A 197 -11.37 22.88 10.85
N ASP A 198 -11.07 23.53 11.97
CA ASP A 198 -11.31 22.98 13.32
C ASP A 198 -12.79 22.64 13.56
N GLU A 199 -13.70 23.44 13.01
CA GLU A 199 -15.15 23.22 13.09
C GLU A 199 -15.55 21.90 12.42
N LEU A 200 -15.09 21.67 11.18
CA LEU A 200 -15.33 20.43 10.44
C LEU A 200 -14.74 19.22 11.18
N ILE A 201 -13.54 19.36 11.76
CA ILE A 201 -12.90 18.31 12.55
C ILE A 201 -13.71 18.01 13.82
N ALA A 202 -14.22 19.03 14.51
CA ALA A 202 -15.05 18.87 15.70
C ALA A 202 -16.37 18.17 15.38
N GLU A 203 -17.02 18.54 14.27
CA GLU A 203 -18.23 17.86 13.78
C GLU A 203 -17.98 16.39 13.45
N LEU A 204 -16.90 16.09 12.72
CA LEU A 204 -16.52 14.71 12.41
C LEU A 204 -16.20 13.92 13.68
N ARG A 205 -15.49 14.52 14.65
CA ARG A 205 -15.22 13.87 15.95
C ARG A 205 -16.51 13.52 16.68
N LYS A 206 -17.48 14.43 16.71
CA LYS A 206 -18.81 14.17 17.28
C LYS A 206 -19.55 13.08 16.52
N LYS A 207 -19.57 13.15 15.18
CA LYS A 207 -20.26 12.20 14.31
C LYS A 207 -19.76 10.76 14.45
N TYR A 208 -18.45 10.57 14.60
CA TYR A 208 -17.82 9.25 14.73
C TYR A 208 -17.55 8.82 16.18
N ASN A 209 -18.07 9.55 17.17
CA ASN A 209 -17.79 9.32 18.60
C ASN A 209 -16.29 9.16 18.87
N ALA A 210 -15.47 9.98 18.21
CA ALA A 210 -14.02 9.87 18.26
C ALA A 210 -13.52 10.33 19.64
N THR A 211 -12.69 9.49 20.27
CA THR A 211 -12.07 9.79 21.56
C THR A 211 -10.56 9.90 21.43
N ASN A 212 -9.87 10.27 22.51
CA ASN A 212 -8.42 10.19 22.61
C ASN A 212 -7.88 8.74 22.42
N ARG A 213 -8.76 7.73 22.48
CA ARG A 213 -8.42 6.31 22.23
C ARG A 213 -8.67 5.89 20.77
N GLY A 214 -9.22 6.77 19.95
CA GLY A 214 -9.59 6.53 18.55
C GLY A 214 -11.10 6.34 18.35
N ILE A 215 -11.45 5.86 17.16
CA ILE A 215 -12.81 5.53 16.73
C ILE A 215 -13.07 4.04 16.99
N SER A 216 -14.26 3.70 17.48
CA SER A 216 -14.65 2.31 17.73
C SER A 216 -14.78 1.55 16.41
N VAL A 217 -14.03 0.45 16.26
CA VAL A 217 -14.15 -0.42 15.08
C VAL A 217 -15.55 -1.03 14.97
N ARG A 218 -16.22 -1.32 16.09
CA ARG A 218 -17.60 -1.84 16.09
C ARG A 218 -18.60 -0.83 15.54
N LEU A 219 -18.45 0.44 15.91
CA LEU A 219 -19.27 1.52 15.37
C LEU A 219 -19.14 1.59 13.84
N LEU A 220 -17.92 1.42 13.32
CA LEU A 220 -17.69 1.42 11.87
C LEU A 220 -18.31 0.17 11.20
N GLU A 221 -18.24 -1.00 11.82
CA GLU A 221 -18.93 -2.21 11.34
C GLU A 221 -20.45 -2.01 11.26
N GLU A 222 -21.06 -1.41 12.28
CA GLU A 222 -22.49 -1.08 12.31
C GLU A 222 -22.88 -0.10 11.19
N ARG A 223 -22.07 0.95 10.97
CA ARG A 223 -22.32 1.92 9.89
C ARG A 223 -22.16 1.31 8.49
N LEU A 224 -21.21 0.38 8.32
CA LEU A 224 -20.99 -0.31 7.05
C LEU A 224 -22.08 -1.35 6.75
N ALA A 225 -22.84 -1.79 7.75
CA ALA A 225 -23.97 -2.69 7.58
C ALA A 225 -25.24 -1.98 7.05
N VAL A 226 -25.31 -0.65 7.12
CA VAL A 226 -26.41 0.12 6.55
C VAL A 226 -26.32 0.05 5.01
N PRO A 227 -27.40 -0.29 4.28
CA PRO A 227 -27.38 -0.51 2.83
C PRO A 227 -27.35 0.81 2.03
N GLU A 228 -26.43 1.71 2.37
CA GLU A 228 -26.17 2.97 1.69
C GLU A 228 -24.74 2.98 1.14
N ALA A 229 -24.56 3.63 -0.02
CA ALA A 229 -23.27 3.70 -0.72
C ALA A 229 -22.77 5.15 -0.91
N GLY A 230 -23.38 6.11 -0.23
CA GLY A 230 -23.03 7.54 -0.29
C GLY A 230 -21.73 7.91 0.42
N ASP A 231 -21.48 9.21 0.58
CA ASP A 231 -20.22 9.72 1.16
C ASP A 231 -19.97 9.28 2.60
N ASP A 232 -21.03 9.08 3.38
CA ASP A 232 -20.92 8.58 4.75
C ASP A 232 -20.47 7.12 4.80
N PHE A 233 -20.93 6.28 3.86
CA PHE A 233 -20.41 4.93 3.67
C PHE A 233 -18.93 4.98 3.28
N LYS A 234 -18.59 5.77 2.26
CA LYS A 234 -17.21 5.95 1.77
C LYS A 234 -16.25 6.34 2.89
N ARG A 235 -16.60 7.36 3.69
CA ARG A 235 -15.81 7.80 4.86
C ARG A 235 -15.69 6.70 5.92
N SER A 236 -16.78 6.01 6.23
CA SER A 236 -16.78 4.92 7.23
C SER A 236 -15.91 3.75 6.76
N PHE A 237 -15.94 3.43 5.48
CA PHE A 237 -15.13 2.38 4.87
C PHE A 237 -13.63 2.73 4.93
N LEU A 238 -13.27 3.96 4.55
CA LEU A 238 -11.89 4.45 4.64
C LEU A 238 -11.37 4.40 6.08
N LEU A 239 -12.13 4.91 7.04
CA LEU A 239 -11.75 4.87 8.46
C LEU A 239 -11.59 3.44 8.98
N TYR A 240 -12.44 2.52 8.52
CA TYR A 240 -12.39 1.12 8.89
C TYR A 240 -11.13 0.46 8.34
N VAL A 241 -10.88 0.55 7.02
CA VAL A 241 -9.71 -0.03 6.36
C VAL A 241 -8.40 0.55 6.90
N LEU A 242 -8.35 1.86 7.16
CA LEU A 242 -7.19 2.50 7.81
C LEU A 242 -6.96 1.93 9.22
N GLY A 243 -8.02 1.76 10.01
CA GLY A 243 -7.96 1.25 11.38
C GLY A 243 -7.64 -0.23 11.49
N THR A 244 -8.00 -1.04 10.49
CA THR A 244 -7.88 -2.51 10.52
C THR A 244 -6.80 -3.08 9.61
N LEU A 245 -6.33 -2.34 8.60
CA LEU A 245 -5.46 -2.90 7.56
C LEU A 245 -4.29 -2.03 7.13
N LEU A 246 -4.47 -0.71 6.93
CA LEU A 246 -3.47 0.10 6.19
C LEU A 246 -2.57 0.99 7.06
N CYS A 247 -2.89 1.21 8.33
CA CYS A 247 -2.08 2.07 9.21
C CYS A 247 -1.10 1.24 10.03
N PRO A 248 0.24 1.33 9.82
CA PRO A 248 0.99 2.46 10.33
C PRO A 248 2.25 2.81 9.52
N THR A 249 2.84 3.94 9.88
CA THR A 249 4.06 4.49 9.27
C THR A 249 5.33 3.82 9.81
N ALA A 250 6.45 3.96 9.09
CA ALA A 250 7.79 3.54 9.55
C ALA A 250 8.15 4.06 10.96
N ARG A 251 7.57 5.20 11.36
CA ARG A 251 7.71 5.79 12.69
C ARG A 251 7.16 4.90 13.81
N GLU A 252 6.06 4.19 13.57
CA GLU A 252 5.51 3.28 14.59
C GLU A 252 6.34 2.01 14.74
N VAL A 253 6.90 1.50 13.65
CA VAL A 253 7.84 0.37 13.67
C VAL A 253 9.08 0.74 14.48
N ALA A 254 9.64 1.93 14.26
CA ALA A 254 10.78 2.43 15.04
C ALA A 254 10.44 2.55 16.54
N ARG A 255 9.24 3.08 16.89
CA ARG A 255 8.79 3.19 18.29
C ARG A 255 8.52 1.84 18.93
N TYR A 256 8.02 0.87 18.17
CA TYR A 256 7.84 -0.51 18.62
C TYR A 256 9.19 -1.17 18.94
N ARG A 257 10.18 -1.06 18.05
CA ARG A 257 11.56 -1.55 18.28
C ARG A 257 12.21 -0.92 19.51
N GLN A 258 11.94 0.37 19.76
CA GLN A 258 12.42 1.07 20.97
C GLN A 258 11.63 0.73 22.24
N GLY A 259 10.63 -0.16 22.17
CA GLY A 259 9.76 -0.50 23.30
C GLY A 259 8.84 0.64 23.76
N LYS A 260 8.77 1.74 23.01
CA LYS A 260 7.94 2.93 23.28
C LYS A 260 6.49 2.75 22.84
N GLN A 261 6.20 1.69 22.09
CA GLN A 261 4.86 1.35 21.63
C GLN A 261 4.61 -0.15 21.82
N ARG A 262 3.40 -0.51 22.29
CA ARG A 262 3.05 -1.91 22.58
C ARG A 262 2.55 -2.69 21.37
N ALA A 263 2.06 -2.00 20.34
CA ALA A 263 1.40 -2.63 19.20
C ALA A 263 1.85 -2.01 17.88
N VAL A 264 1.90 -2.81 16.81
CA VAL A 264 2.10 -2.35 15.43
C VAL A 264 0.85 -2.70 14.63
N GLY A 265 0.28 -1.71 13.94
CA GLY A 265 -0.88 -1.87 13.07
C GLY A 265 -0.51 -2.24 11.63
N GLY A 266 -1.49 -2.18 10.73
CA GLY A 266 -1.55 -2.20 9.26
C GLY A 266 -0.38 -2.06 8.25
N CYS A 267 0.88 -2.28 8.58
CA CYS A 267 1.91 -2.62 7.59
C CYS A 267 2.12 -4.13 7.55
N LEU A 268 1.62 -4.84 8.56
CA LEU A 268 1.91 -6.25 8.80
C LEU A 268 1.35 -7.17 7.73
N LEU A 269 0.11 -6.92 7.28
CA LEU A 269 -0.44 -7.73 6.18
C LEU A 269 0.37 -7.50 4.91
N PHE A 270 0.69 -6.25 4.58
CA PHE A 270 1.54 -5.93 3.44
C PHE A 270 2.90 -6.62 3.55
N LEU A 271 3.60 -6.53 4.69
CA LEU A 271 4.90 -7.16 4.90
C LEU A 271 4.81 -8.69 4.78
N GLN A 272 3.77 -9.31 5.33
CA GLN A 272 3.53 -10.75 5.22
C GLN A 272 3.36 -11.18 3.75
N LEU A 273 2.49 -10.50 3.00
CA LEU A 273 2.22 -10.80 1.60
C LEU A 273 3.44 -10.49 0.72
N PHE A 274 4.11 -9.38 0.97
CA PHE A 274 5.33 -8.99 0.28
C PHE A 274 6.44 -10.01 0.48
N TYR A 275 6.60 -10.55 1.69
CA TYR A 275 7.57 -11.61 1.96
C TYR A 275 7.25 -12.89 1.17
N TYR A 276 5.99 -13.31 1.12
CA TYR A 276 5.61 -14.49 0.33
C TYR A 276 5.85 -14.32 -1.17
N GLU A 277 5.73 -13.08 -1.67
CA GLU A 277 5.99 -12.75 -3.07
C GLU A 277 7.48 -12.60 -3.39
N SER A 278 8.25 -12.01 -2.47
CA SER A 278 9.64 -11.60 -2.75
C SER A 278 10.68 -12.67 -2.45
N VAL A 279 10.30 -13.73 -1.72
CA VAL A 279 11.21 -14.80 -1.29
C VAL A 279 10.75 -16.10 -1.93
N ALA A 280 11.59 -16.71 -2.77
CA ALA A 280 11.33 -18.06 -3.29
C ALA A 280 11.68 -19.11 -2.23
N VAL A 281 10.96 -20.23 -2.23
CA VAL A 281 11.16 -21.36 -1.33
C VAL A 281 11.11 -22.64 -2.18
N GLY A 282 12.24 -23.33 -2.32
CA GLY A 282 12.37 -24.55 -3.12
C GLY A 282 12.92 -24.34 -4.54
N GLU A 283 12.93 -25.41 -5.35
CA GLU A 283 13.35 -25.35 -6.76
C GLU A 283 12.37 -24.52 -7.62
N PRO A 284 12.84 -23.85 -8.70
CA PRO A 284 11.98 -23.03 -9.56
C PRO A 284 10.96 -23.93 -10.29
N SER A 285 9.76 -24.05 -9.72
CA SER A 285 8.61 -24.59 -10.46
C SER A 285 8.24 -23.61 -11.57
N GLU A 286 7.92 -24.13 -12.75
CA GLU A 286 7.46 -23.36 -13.93
C GLU A 286 6.50 -22.24 -13.51
N LEU A 287 6.94 -21.00 -13.75
CA LEU A 287 6.30 -19.76 -13.30
C LEU A 287 4.86 -19.69 -13.81
N SER A 288 3.87 -19.91 -12.94
CA SER A 288 2.50 -19.48 -13.22
C SER A 288 2.50 -17.95 -13.36
N PRO A 289 1.79 -17.36 -14.34
CA PRO A 289 1.78 -15.92 -14.53
C PRO A 289 1.35 -15.21 -13.25
N ALA A 290 2.18 -14.28 -12.76
CA ALA A 290 1.91 -13.54 -11.55
C ALA A 290 0.57 -12.80 -11.64
N ILE A 291 -0.39 -13.19 -10.80
CA ILE A 291 -1.70 -12.56 -10.71
C ILE A 291 -1.56 -11.29 -9.86
N PHE A 292 -1.65 -10.12 -10.50
CA PHE A 292 -1.63 -8.84 -9.82
C PHE A 292 -3.06 -8.32 -9.59
N PRO A 293 -3.36 -7.75 -8.40
CA PRO A 293 -2.48 -7.61 -7.24
C PRO A 293 -2.35 -8.90 -6.39
N CYS A 294 -1.18 -9.12 -5.78
CA CYS A 294 -0.82 -10.38 -5.12
C CYS A 294 -1.75 -10.75 -3.96
N LEU A 295 -2.42 -9.78 -3.32
CA LEU A 295 -3.39 -10.03 -2.25
C LEU A 295 -4.51 -11.02 -2.62
N ALA A 296 -4.80 -11.17 -3.91
CA ALA A 296 -5.80 -12.10 -4.43
C ALA A 296 -5.28 -13.54 -4.58
N SER A 297 -3.96 -13.73 -4.54
CA SER A 297 -3.31 -15.03 -4.70
C SER A 297 -3.15 -15.77 -3.37
N TRP A 298 -3.07 -15.03 -2.25
CA TRP A 298 -2.76 -15.59 -0.95
C TRP A 298 -4.01 -15.81 -0.08
N GLY A 299 -4.55 -17.03 -0.10
CA GLY A 299 -5.56 -17.52 0.83
C GLY A 299 -4.97 -18.33 1.99
N GLU A 300 -5.82 -18.94 2.81
CA GLU A 300 -5.34 -19.72 3.97
C GLU A 300 -4.64 -21.03 3.56
N GLU A 301 -5.04 -21.63 2.45
CA GLU A 301 -4.42 -22.87 1.94
C GLU A 301 -3.01 -22.58 1.43
N GLU A 302 -2.86 -21.59 0.56
CA GLU A 302 -1.57 -21.18 -0.01
C GLU A 302 -0.59 -20.73 1.09
N ILE A 303 -1.06 -19.95 2.06
CA ILE A 303 -0.25 -19.52 3.21
C ILE A 303 0.17 -20.72 4.07
N SER A 304 -0.72 -21.70 4.28
CA SER A 304 -0.41 -22.85 5.13
C SER A 304 0.59 -23.80 4.46
N GLU A 305 0.49 -24.00 3.15
CA GLU A 305 1.47 -24.77 2.39
C GLU A 305 2.84 -24.07 2.40
N ARG A 306 2.85 -22.75 2.22
CA ARG A 306 4.07 -21.95 2.30
C ARG A 306 4.75 -22.06 3.67
N GLU A 307 3.99 -21.98 4.77
CA GLU A 307 4.55 -22.15 6.12
C GLU A 307 5.08 -23.55 6.38
N LYS A 308 4.49 -24.57 5.75
CA LYS A 308 4.96 -25.95 5.83
C LYS A 308 6.32 -26.09 5.14
N GLN A 309 6.45 -25.59 3.91
CA GLN A 309 7.72 -25.58 3.18
C GLN A 309 8.82 -24.83 3.95
N GLU A 310 8.50 -23.67 4.53
CA GLU A 310 9.47 -22.91 5.33
C GLU A 310 9.90 -23.66 6.59
N ARG A 311 8.99 -24.42 7.23
CA ARG A 311 9.33 -25.26 8.37
C ARG A 311 10.27 -26.40 7.96
N GLU A 312 10.03 -27.01 6.82
CA GLU A 312 10.86 -28.09 6.27
C GLU A 312 12.28 -27.58 5.96
N LEU A 313 12.44 -26.32 5.54
CA LEU A 313 13.72 -25.67 5.29
C LEU A 313 14.37 -24.99 6.51
N GLY A 314 13.88 -25.27 7.73
CA GLY A 314 14.49 -24.78 8.98
C GLY A 314 14.04 -23.39 9.44
N GLY A 315 12.89 -22.91 8.97
CA GLY A 315 12.24 -21.67 9.41
C GLY A 315 12.41 -20.48 8.46
N TYR A 316 11.87 -19.33 8.86
CA TYR A 316 11.90 -18.10 8.05
C TYR A 316 13.35 -17.67 7.75
N GLY A 317 13.69 -17.48 6.47
CA GLY A 317 15.00 -17.01 6.03
C GLY A 317 16.18 -17.96 6.30
N CYS A 318 15.94 -19.28 6.29
CA CYS A 318 16.91 -20.34 6.56
C CYS A 318 17.60 -20.29 7.94
N GLY A 319 17.16 -21.16 8.86
CA GLY A 319 18.01 -21.69 9.94
C GLY A 319 18.39 -20.77 11.11
N GLU A 320 17.97 -19.51 11.19
CA GLU A 320 18.18 -18.69 12.39
C GLU A 320 17.06 -18.87 13.43
N GLU A 321 16.83 -20.11 13.88
CA GLU A 321 16.21 -20.29 15.20
C GLU A 321 17.29 -20.18 16.29
N ASN A 322 17.00 -19.37 17.31
CA ASN A 322 17.71 -19.36 18.57
C ASN A 322 17.60 -20.77 19.24
N MET A 323 18.41 -21.74 18.82
CA MET A 323 18.56 -23.01 19.53
C MET A 323 19.49 -22.79 20.74
N PRO A 324 19.13 -23.24 21.96
CA PRO A 324 20.07 -23.26 23.08
C PRO A 324 21.21 -24.24 22.76
N MET A 325 22.43 -23.82 23.01
CA MET A 325 23.65 -24.63 22.94
C MET A 325 23.46 -26.04 23.52
N SER A 326 23.42 -27.04 22.66
CA SER A 326 23.88 -28.39 22.94
C SER A 326 24.34 -29.00 21.62
N GLY A 327 25.62 -29.33 21.56
CA GLY A 327 26.36 -29.52 20.31
C GLY A 327 26.02 -30.78 19.52
N SER A 328 26.20 -30.64 18.22
CA SER A 328 26.79 -31.62 17.31
C SER A 328 27.03 -30.88 16.00
N GLU A 329 28.28 -30.80 15.56
CA GLU A 329 28.66 -30.25 14.25
C GLU A 329 27.95 -31.08 13.15
N GLY A 330 26.94 -30.47 12.54
CA GLY A 330 26.35 -30.92 11.29
C GLY A 330 26.44 -29.77 10.31
N ASN A 331 27.13 -29.98 9.20
CA ASN A 331 27.25 -29.00 8.12
C ASN A 331 25.87 -28.51 7.71
N ALA A 332 25.55 -27.26 8.03
CA ALA A 332 24.41 -26.55 7.47
C ALA A 332 24.69 -26.37 5.97
N VAL A 333 24.09 -27.23 5.15
CA VAL A 333 23.99 -26.97 3.72
C VAL A 333 22.97 -25.84 3.58
N CYS A 334 23.46 -24.62 3.37
CA CYS A 334 22.62 -23.53 2.90
C CYS A 334 22.04 -23.96 1.55
N VAL A 335 20.72 -24.21 1.50
CA VAL A 335 20.01 -24.30 0.23
C VAL A 335 19.94 -22.87 -0.31
N ASP A 336 20.44 -22.66 -1.53
CA ASP A 336 20.46 -21.35 -2.19
C ASP A 336 19.05 -20.76 -2.23
N ILE A 337 18.82 -19.67 -1.49
CA ILE A 337 17.62 -18.83 -1.67
C ILE A 337 17.93 -17.93 -2.86
N GLU A 338 17.34 -18.23 -4.01
CA GLU A 338 17.24 -17.26 -5.08
C GLU A 338 16.22 -16.19 -4.67
N ILE A 339 16.64 -14.92 -4.66
CA ILE A 339 15.68 -13.82 -4.77
C ILE A 339 14.93 -14.09 -6.07
N ALA A 340 13.60 -14.21 -6.00
CA ALA A 340 12.80 -14.43 -7.19
C ALA A 340 13.21 -13.42 -8.27
N ASP A 341 13.42 -13.91 -9.50
CA ASP A 341 13.77 -13.08 -10.66
C ASP A 341 12.93 -11.80 -10.66
N PRO A 342 13.53 -10.62 -10.93
CA PRO A 342 12.89 -9.32 -10.72
C PRO A 342 11.48 -9.34 -11.33
N VAL A 343 10.48 -9.18 -10.45
CA VAL A 343 9.05 -9.37 -10.75
C VAL A 343 8.71 -8.83 -12.13
N ARG A 344 8.63 -9.75 -13.10
CA ARG A 344 8.27 -9.45 -14.49
C ARG A 344 6.77 -9.26 -14.52
N ALA A 345 6.34 -8.04 -14.78
CA ALA A 345 4.93 -7.69 -14.78
C ALA A 345 4.53 -7.11 -16.13
N PRO A 346 3.27 -7.33 -16.57
CA PRO A 346 2.77 -6.68 -17.77
C PRO A 346 2.91 -5.17 -17.64
N CYS A 347 3.25 -4.52 -18.75
CA CYS A 347 3.28 -3.06 -18.86
C CYS A 347 1.96 -2.47 -18.35
N ARG A 348 2.01 -1.30 -17.71
CA ARG A 348 0.79 -0.66 -17.19
C ARG A 348 -0.19 -0.30 -18.31
N ASN A 349 0.33 -0.17 -19.53
CA ASN A 349 -0.42 0.10 -20.75
C ASN A 349 -0.94 -1.18 -21.41
N ALA A 350 -0.92 -2.33 -20.72
CA ALA A 350 -1.50 -3.58 -21.24
C ALA A 350 -2.99 -3.43 -21.55
N GLN A 351 -3.72 -2.65 -20.76
CA GLN A 351 -5.12 -2.29 -21.03
C GLN A 351 -5.32 -1.48 -22.33
N TYR A 352 -4.25 -0.90 -22.87
CA TYR A 352 -4.20 -0.15 -24.12
C TYR A 352 -3.50 -0.94 -25.25
N GLY A 353 -3.26 -2.25 -25.05
CA GLY A 353 -2.70 -3.13 -26.07
C GLY A 353 -1.21 -3.46 -25.93
N CYS A 354 -0.53 -3.01 -24.88
CA CYS A 354 0.87 -3.39 -24.67
C CYS A 354 1.01 -4.86 -24.24
N ALA A 355 1.57 -5.70 -25.10
CA ALA A 355 1.84 -7.11 -24.77
C ALA A 355 3.16 -7.33 -24.02
N GLU A 356 3.96 -6.27 -23.80
CA GLU A 356 5.28 -6.42 -23.19
C GLU A 356 5.20 -6.73 -21.69
N ILE A 357 5.98 -7.74 -21.30
CA ILE A 357 6.24 -8.09 -19.90
C ILE A 357 7.61 -7.53 -19.55
N VAL A 358 7.62 -6.52 -18.68
CA VAL A 358 8.81 -5.72 -18.40
C VAL A 358 9.37 -6.07 -17.02
N ASP A 359 10.69 -6.15 -16.95
CA ASP A 359 11.44 -6.24 -15.69
C ASP A 359 11.18 -4.98 -14.84
N TYR A 360 10.97 -5.17 -13.54
CA TYR A 360 10.78 -4.10 -12.56
C TYR A 360 11.81 -2.96 -12.68
N THR A 361 13.08 -3.29 -12.90
CA THR A 361 14.18 -2.30 -12.94
C THR A 361 14.16 -1.44 -14.21
N LYS A 362 13.73 -2.01 -15.34
CA LYS A 362 13.70 -1.35 -16.66
C LYS A 362 12.31 -0.81 -17.03
N ARG A 363 11.34 -0.93 -16.13
CA ARG A 363 9.94 -0.57 -16.40
C ARG A 363 9.74 0.92 -16.68
N LYS A 364 10.43 1.81 -15.96
CA LYS A 364 10.34 3.25 -16.23
C LYS A 364 10.88 3.59 -17.61
N GLU A 365 12.00 2.97 -17.99
CA GLU A 365 12.61 3.14 -19.31
C GLU A 365 11.62 2.68 -20.40
N HIS A 366 10.98 1.52 -20.23
CA HIS A 366 9.93 1.06 -21.13
C HIS A 366 8.73 2.02 -21.15
N GLU A 367 8.23 2.46 -20.00
CA GLU A 367 7.05 3.33 -19.92
C GLU A 367 7.28 4.69 -20.59
N GLU A 368 8.49 5.23 -20.53
CA GLU A 368 8.90 6.44 -21.25
C GLU A 368 8.93 6.23 -22.76
N VAL A 369 9.15 5.00 -23.25
CA VAL A 369 9.21 4.67 -24.68
C VAL A 369 8.00 3.86 -25.19
N CYS A 370 6.99 3.63 -24.35
CA CYS A 370 5.90 2.71 -24.66
C CYS A 370 4.98 3.30 -25.73
N LEU A 371 4.85 2.61 -26.87
CA LEU A 371 3.97 3.03 -27.97
C LEU A 371 2.47 2.84 -27.67
N CYS A 372 2.14 2.10 -26.61
CA CYS A 372 0.77 1.93 -26.15
C CYS A 372 0.39 2.93 -25.04
N ALA A 373 1.24 3.92 -24.75
CA ALA A 373 0.91 4.95 -23.78
C ALA A 373 -0.39 5.68 -24.18
N PRO A 374 -1.27 5.99 -23.22
CA PRO A 374 -2.57 6.55 -23.56
C PRO A 374 -2.47 8.01 -24.00
N CYS A 375 -3.35 8.39 -24.93
CA CYS A 375 -3.56 9.75 -25.41
C CYS A 375 -4.91 10.28 -24.91
N ALA A 376 -4.94 11.57 -24.56
CA ALA A 376 -6.14 12.26 -24.11
C ALA A 376 -6.90 12.91 -25.28
N CYS A 377 -8.23 12.93 -25.21
CA CYS A 377 -9.06 13.62 -26.18
C CYS A 377 -8.78 15.14 -26.19
N PRO A 378 -8.54 15.77 -27.35
CA PRO A 378 -8.23 17.20 -27.43
C PRO A 378 -9.43 18.12 -27.20
N ILE A 379 -10.66 17.57 -27.21
CA ILE A 379 -11.90 18.35 -27.08
C ILE A 379 -12.08 18.83 -25.64
N ARG A 380 -12.36 20.12 -25.47
CA ARG A 380 -12.61 20.73 -24.16
C ARG A 380 -13.82 20.06 -23.49
N LYS A 381 -13.68 19.74 -22.20
CA LYS A 381 -14.69 19.04 -21.37
C LYS A 381 -14.92 17.56 -21.75
N CYS A 382 -14.10 16.98 -22.60
CA CYS A 382 -14.03 15.52 -22.76
C CYS A 382 -12.92 14.95 -21.88
N HIS A 383 -13.22 13.88 -21.13
CA HIS A 383 -12.27 13.22 -20.21
C HIS A 383 -11.82 11.85 -20.73
N PHE A 384 -12.02 11.58 -22.02
CA PHE A 384 -11.61 10.33 -22.62
C PHE A 384 -10.09 10.22 -22.72
N VAL A 385 -9.56 9.05 -22.33
CA VAL A 385 -8.15 8.68 -22.37
C VAL A 385 -8.07 7.22 -22.81
N GLY A 386 -7.27 6.92 -23.83
CA GLY A 386 -7.16 5.58 -24.41
C GLY A 386 -5.95 5.43 -25.33
N SER A 387 -5.77 4.25 -25.97
CA SER A 387 -4.78 4.10 -27.04
C SER A 387 -5.08 5.04 -28.21
N SER A 388 -4.12 5.24 -29.13
CA SER A 388 -4.32 6.03 -30.35
C SER A 388 -5.51 5.51 -31.18
N THR A 389 -5.66 4.19 -31.31
CA THR A 389 -6.77 3.54 -32.00
C THR A 389 -8.11 3.79 -31.30
N GLN A 390 -8.19 3.56 -29.99
CA GLN A 390 -9.38 3.82 -29.19
C GLN A 390 -9.78 5.30 -29.22
N LEU A 391 -8.80 6.21 -29.23
CA LEU A 391 -9.03 7.64 -29.34
C LEU A 391 -9.59 8.02 -30.70
N SER A 392 -9.11 7.41 -31.78
CA SER A 392 -9.66 7.62 -33.13
C SER A 392 -11.13 7.18 -33.24
N GLU A 393 -11.44 5.99 -32.72
CA GLU A 393 -12.82 5.48 -32.68
C GLU A 393 -13.73 6.34 -31.79
N HIS A 394 -13.24 6.76 -30.63
CA HIS A 394 -13.94 7.69 -29.74
C HIS A 394 -14.24 9.01 -30.45
N PHE A 395 -13.25 9.59 -31.14
CA PHE A 395 -13.43 10.85 -31.86
C PHE A 395 -14.48 10.70 -32.98
N SER A 396 -14.38 9.64 -33.78
CA SER A 396 -15.33 9.32 -34.86
C SER A 396 -16.76 9.10 -34.37
N SER A 397 -16.96 8.62 -33.14
CA SER A 397 -18.28 8.28 -32.61
C SER A 397 -18.91 9.37 -31.73
N LYS A 398 -18.10 10.14 -30.98
CA LYS A 398 -18.55 11.15 -30.01
C LYS A 398 -18.28 12.59 -30.43
N HIS A 399 -17.35 12.81 -31.35
CA HIS A 399 -16.86 14.12 -31.76
C HIS A 399 -16.75 14.24 -33.29
N TRP A 400 -17.61 13.52 -34.02
CA TRP A 400 -17.57 13.42 -35.48
C TRP A 400 -17.69 14.77 -36.20
N ASP A 401 -18.33 15.76 -35.56
CA ASP A 401 -18.58 17.12 -36.05
C ASP A 401 -17.56 18.15 -35.52
N SER A 402 -16.66 17.75 -34.63
CA SER A 402 -15.75 18.63 -33.89
C SER A 402 -14.35 18.72 -34.51
N GLY A 403 -14.13 18.07 -35.66
CA GLY A 403 -12.88 18.08 -36.42
C GLY A 403 -13.13 17.95 -37.92
N ARG A 404 -12.06 17.98 -38.71
CA ARG A 404 -12.12 17.76 -40.16
C ARG A 404 -11.41 16.48 -40.55
N ARG A 405 -11.99 15.76 -41.51
CA ARG A 405 -11.33 14.63 -42.15
C ARG A 405 -10.46 15.11 -43.31
N PHE A 406 -9.34 14.44 -43.54
CA PHE A 406 -8.42 14.76 -44.62
C PHE A 406 -7.76 13.51 -45.20
N GLN A 407 -7.25 13.63 -46.41
CA GLN A 407 -6.47 12.60 -47.09
C GLN A 407 -5.00 13.02 -47.15
N TYR A 408 -4.10 12.09 -46.88
CA TYR A 408 -2.66 12.34 -47.02
C TYR A 408 -2.31 12.69 -48.46
N ASN A 409 -1.21 13.41 -48.63
CA ASN A 409 -0.65 13.80 -49.93
C ASN A 409 -1.62 14.66 -50.78
N SER A 410 -2.66 15.24 -50.16
CA SER A 410 -3.67 16.07 -50.81
C SER A 410 -3.79 17.42 -50.09
N PRO A 411 -3.63 18.55 -50.82
CA PRO A 411 -3.84 19.88 -50.23
C PRO A 411 -5.28 20.07 -49.73
N LEU A 412 -5.41 20.55 -48.50
CA LEU A 412 -6.67 20.83 -47.83
C LEU A 412 -6.76 22.32 -47.48
N PRO A 413 -7.74 23.06 -48.05
CA PRO A 413 -8.00 24.45 -47.65
C PRO A 413 -8.71 24.51 -46.29
N ILE A 414 -8.20 25.35 -45.40
CA ILE A 414 -8.72 25.58 -44.05
C ILE A 414 -8.83 27.07 -43.76
N THR A 415 -9.97 27.46 -43.21
CA THR A 415 -10.21 28.80 -42.68
C THR A 415 -10.39 28.72 -41.18
N LEU A 416 -9.56 29.45 -40.42
CA LEU A 416 -9.66 29.58 -38.97
C LEU A 416 -10.29 30.91 -38.57
N ASN A 417 -11.28 30.85 -37.69
CA ASN A 417 -11.92 32.03 -37.11
C ASN A 417 -11.03 32.71 -36.06
N LYS A 418 -11.35 33.95 -35.68
CA LYS A 418 -10.58 34.73 -34.68
C LYS A 418 -10.42 34.00 -33.35
N ASN A 419 -11.51 33.40 -32.84
CA ASN A 419 -11.55 32.75 -31.52
C ASN A 419 -11.09 31.28 -31.53
N GLU A 420 -10.89 30.70 -32.71
CA GLU A 420 -10.40 29.32 -32.82
C GLU A 420 -8.90 29.28 -32.54
N THR A 421 -8.53 28.52 -31.51
CA THR A 421 -7.14 28.33 -31.07
C THR A 421 -6.54 27.04 -31.62
N PHE A 422 -7.37 26.11 -32.11
CA PHE A 422 -6.93 24.89 -32.76
C PHE A 422 -8.05 24.30 -33.64
N LEU A 423 -7.68 23.40 -34.55
CA LEU A 423 -8.58 22.55 -35.31
C LEU A 423 -8.08 21.10 -35.23
N VAL A 424 -8.98 20.16 -34.95
CA VAL A 424 -8.67 18.72 -34.98
C VAL A 424 -8.80 18.20 -36.40
N LEU A 425 -7.81 17.45 -36.85
CA LEU A 425 -7.76 16.81 -38.16
C LEU A 425 -7.68 15.30 -37.95
N GLN A 426 -8.46 14.53 -38.71
CA GLN A 426 -8.45 13.07 -38.68
C GLN A 426 -8.13 12.54 -40.07
N ALA A 427 -7.05 11.77 -40.19
CA ALA A 427 -6.69 11.12 -41.44
C ALA A 427 -7.70 10.01 -41.78
N GLU A 428 -8.20 10.00 -43.01
CA GLU A 428 -9.21 9.02 -43.44
C GLU A 428 -8.66 7.59 -43.56
N LYS A 429 -7.36 7.45 -43.86
CA LYS A 429 -6.71 6.16 -44.14
C LYS A 429 -6.49 5.31 -42.88
N ASP A 430 -5.96 5.90 -41.83
CA ASP A 430 -5.50 5.22 -40.61
C ASP A 430 -6.14 5.78 -39.34
N GLY A 431 -6.96 6.84 -39.46
CA GLY A 431 -7.66 7.45 -38.35
C GLY A 431 -6.76 8.28 -37.43
N ILE A 432 -5.51 8.56 -37.81
CA ILE A 432 -4.57 9.31 -36.97
C ILE A 432 -5.08 10.75 -36.78
N LEU A 433 -4.94 11.27 -35.56
CA LEU A 433 -5.39 12.60 -35.19
C LEU A 433 -4.22 13.59 -35.18
N PHE A 434 -4.43 14.73 -35.82
CA PHE A 434 -3.53 15.87 -35.83
C PHE A 434 -4.24 17.11 -35.27
N LEU A 435 -3.45 18.05 -34.75
CA LEU A 435 -3.93 19.35 -34.29
C LEU A 435 -3.24 20.44 -35.09
N LEU A 436 -4.03 21.22 -35.82
CA LEU A 436 -3.61 22.51 -36.32
C LEU A 436 -3.78 23.52 -35.18
N ASN A 437 -2.68 23.93 -34.56
CA ASN A 437 -2.69 24.89 -33.47
C ASN A 437 -2.51 26.31 -33.99
N LYS A 438 -3.29 27.25 -33.44
CA LYS A 438 -3.24 28.67 -33.74
C LYS A 438 -2.98 29.48 -32.47
N GLY A 439 -1.83 30.14 -32.42
CA GLY A 439 -1.48 31.15 -31.43
C GLY A 439 -1.69 32.58 -31.95
N THR A 440 -1.60 33.55 -31.06
CA THR A 440 -1.65 34.98 -31.42
C THR A 440 -0.50 35.68 -30.70
N GLU A 441 0.37 36.28 -31.51
CA GLU A 441 1.54 37.05 -31.07
C GLU A 441 1.32 38.53 -31.38
N SER A 442 2.24 39.39 -30.97
CA SER A 442 2.15 40.85 -31.13
C SER A 442 2.02 41.32 -32.58
N ILE A 443 2.53 40.55 -33.54
CA ILE A 443 2.61 40.94 -34.97
C ILE A 443 1.82 40.03 -35.92
N GLY A 444 1.20 38.96 -35.41
CA GLY A 444 0.48 38.00 -36.25
C GLY A 444 -0.01 36.76 -35.52
N HIS A 445 -0.45 35.77 -36.28
CA HIS A 445 -0.84 34.46 -35.79
C HIS A 445 0.27 33.44 -36.01
N THR A 446 0.53 32.61 -35.01
CA THR A 446 1.43 31.46 -35.15
C THR A 446 0.62 30.22 -35.48
N VAL A 447 1.07 29.45 -36.45
CA VAL A 447 0.38 28.24 -36.92
C VAL A 447 1.36 27.08 -36.98
N MET A 448 0.96 25.92 -36.47
CA MET A 448 1.76 24.69 -36.46
C MET A 448 0.86 23.46 -36.46
N ILE A 449 1.36 22.33 -36.96
CA ILE A 449 0.67 21.04 -36.90
C ILE A 449 1.41 20.09 -35.96
N THR A 450 0.67 19.48 -35.03
CA THR A 450 1.20 18.45 -34.11
C THR A 450 0.40 17.16 -34.26
N CYS A 451 1.03 16.01 -34.06
CA CYS A 451 0.37 14.70 -34.08
C CYS A 451 -0.03 14.29 -32.65
N ILE A 452 -1.24 13.75 -32.49
CA ILE A 452 -1.69 13.18 -31.21
C ILE A 452 -1.24 11.72 -31.17
N SER A 453 -0.15 11.50 -30.47
CA SER A 453 0.44 10.18 -30.28
C SER A 453 1.29 10.17 -29.00
N PRO A 454 1.69 8.99 -28.49
CA PRO A 454 2.65 8.92 -27.40
C PRO A 454 3.89 9.76 -27.68
N SER A 455 4.40 10.50 -26.69
CA SER A 455 5.63 11.30 -26.85
C SER A 455 6.86 10.45 -27.20
N SER A 456 6.80 9.15 -26.94
CA SER A 456 7.80 8.14 -27.32
C SER A 456 7.80 7.79 -28.80
N SER A 457 6.72 8.10 -29.52
CA SER A 457 6.59 7.75 -30.93
C SER A 457 7.67 8.48 -31.73
N LYS A 458 8.39 7.71 -32.56
CA LYS A 458 9.36 8.23 -33.52
C LYS A 458 8.72 8.56 -34.88
N GLU A 459 7.45 8.22 -35.06
CA GLU A 459 6.75 8.51 -36.31
C GLU A 459 6.55 10.02 -36.43
N GLN A 460 7.03 10.58 -37.53
CA GLN A 460 6.88 11.99 -37.86
C GLN A 460 6.26 12.08 -39.24
N TYR A 461 5.39 13.07 -39.41
CA TYR A 461 4.73 13.34 -40.67
C TYR A 461 5.27 14.65 -41.20
N LEU A 462 5.76 14.63 -42.43
CA LEU A 462 6.07 15.86 -43.14
C LEU A 462 4.75 16.60 -43.37
N TYR A 463 4.75 17.90 -43.14
CA TYR A 463 3.61 18.74 -43.44
C TYR A 463 4.06 20.06 -44.05
N ASP A 464 3.15 20.67 -44.80
CA ASP A 464 3.28 22.04 -45.25
C ASP A 464 2.05 22.85 -44.85
N ILE A 465 2.29 24.14 -44.60
CA ILE A 465 1.25 25.12 -44.35
C ILE A 465 1.59 26.33 -45.20
N VAL A 466 0.61 26.77 -45.97
CA VAL A 466 0.73 27.89 -46.90
C VAL A 466 -0.33 28.92 -46.57
N SER A 467 0.08 30.19 -46.48
CA SER A 467 -0.82 31.33 -46.42
C SER A 467 -0.51 32.28 -47.57
N GLU A 468 -1.52 32.57 -48.38
CA GLU A 468 -1.37 33.38 -49.59
C GLU A 468 -2.12 34.70 -49.47
N ARG A 469 -1.50 35.76 -50.00
CA ARG A 469 -2.13 37.09 -50.13
C ARG A 469 -1.70 37.71 -51.45
N GLY A 470 -2.58 37.67 -52.44
CA GLY A 470 -2.26 38.16 -53.78
C GLY A 470 -1.07 37.38 -54.35
N ASN A 471 0.03 38.07 -54.64
CA ASN A 471 1.25 37.44 -55.18
C ASN A 471 2.28 37.05 -54.08
N SER A 472 1.96 37.26 -52.80
CA SER A 472 2.84 36.91 -51.69
C SER A 472 2.39 35.59 -51.06
N CYS A 473 3.34 34.72 -50.77
CA CYS A 473 3.12 33.40 -50.20
C CYS A 473 4.05 33.20 -49.00
N LEU A 474 3.49 32.80 -47.87
CA LEU A 474 4.23 32.36 -46.68
C LEU A 474 4.05 30.85 -46.55
N ARG A 475 5.16 30.11 -46.53
CA ARG A 475 5.13 28.65 -46.44
C ARG A 475 6.05 28.18 -45.31
N LEU A 476 5.53 27.27 -44.50
CA LEU A 476 6.34 26.43 -43.61
C LEU A 476 6.23 25.00 -44.10
N LYS A 477 7.37 24.33 -44.26
CA LYS A 477 7.46 22.88 -44.46
C LYS A 477 8.28 22.32 -43.31
N SER A 478 7.69 21.47 -42.48
CA SER A 478 8.34 20.93 -41.27
C SER A 478 7.76 19.55 -40.93
N TYR A 479 8.20 18.96 -39.83
CA TYR A 479 7.77 17.65 -39.35
C TYR A 479 6.91 17.79 -38.09
N THR A 480 5.90 16.94 -37.96
CA THR A 480 5.02 16.96 -36.77
C THR A 480 5.75 16.48 -35.53
N ASN A 481 5.56 17.19 -34.41
CA ASN A 481 5.90 16.70 -33.08
C ASN A 481 4.75 15.89 -32.47
N ASN A 482 5.11 14.91 -31.65
CA ASN A 482 4.20 13.95 -31.02
C ASN A 482 3.87 14.36 -29.58
N TYR A 483 2.57 14.53 -29.29
CA TYR A 483 2.09 14.83 -27.94
C TYR A 483 0.86 13.97 -27.59
N PRO A 484 0.73 13.47 -26.35
CA PRO A 484 -0.34 12.56 -25.94
C PRO A 484 -1.67 13.28 -25.68
N GLY A 485 -1.94 14.36 -26.42
CA GLY A 485 -3.10 15.23 -26.28
C GLY A 485 -2.76 16.68 -26.62
N ARG A 486 -3.64 17.59 -26.19
CA ARG A 486 -3.47 19.03 -26.42
C ARG A 486 -2.42 19.61 -25.47
N VAL A 487 -1.46 20.35 -26.01
CA VAL A 487 -0.48 21.13 -25.24
C VAL A 487 -1.03 22.54 -24.99
N GLU A 488 -0.99 23.01 -23.74
CA GLU A 488 -1.31 24.40 -23.40
C GLU A 488 -0.02 25.25 -23.37
N GLY A 489 -0.02 26.37 -24.09
CA GLY A 489 1.16 27.24 -24.27
C GLY A 489 1.76 27.16 -25.68
N SER A 490 2.88 27.85 -25.91
CA SER A 490 3.68 27.78 -27.14
C SER A 490 4.64 26.59 -27.07
N PRO A 491 4.40 25.48 -27.77
CA PRO A 491 5.35 24.38 -27.81
C PRO A 491 6.66 24.86 -28.47
N PRO A 492 7.83 24.32 -28.09
CA PRO A 492 9.13 24.68 -28.67
C PRO A 492 9.30 24.00 -30.05
N VAL A 493 8.46 24.36 -31.00
CA VAL A 493 8.41 23.77 -32.35
C VAL A 493 8.43 24.86 -33.40
N ASP A 494 8.84 24.48 -34.61
CA ASP A 494 8.78 25.38 -35.76
C ASP A 494 7.31 25.79 -36.01
N PHE A 495 7.10 27.08 -36.26
CA PHE A 495 5.78 27.63 -36.52
C PHE A 495 5.82 28.62 -37.67
N LEU A 496 4.71 28.71 -38.39
CA LEU A 496 4.49 29.74 -39.40
C LEU A 496 3.91 30.96 -38.71
N LEU A 497 4.66 32.06 -38.70
CA LEU A 497 4.13 33.34 -38.28
C LEU A 497 3.45 34.03 -39.47
N VAL A 498 2.14 34.09 -39.45
CA VAL A 498 1.32 34.78 -40.45
C VAL A 498 0.98 36.18 -39.93
N PRO A 499 1.54 37.26 -40.51
CA PRO A 499 1.25 38.62 -40.07
C PRO A 499 -0.24 38.96 -40.20
N PHE A 500 -0.77 39.85 -39.36
CA PHE A 500 -2.19 40.24 -39.44
C PHE A 500 -2.62 40.79 -40.81
N GLY A 501 -1.68 41.30 -41.61
CA GLY A 501 -1.94 41.75 -42.97
C GLY A 501 -2.31 40.64 -43.97
N PHE A 502 -2.07 39.36 -43.64
CA PHE A 502 -2.45 38.19 -44.46
C PHE A 502 -3.87 37.69 -44.16
N LEU A 503 -4.56 38.27 -43.18
CA LEU A 503 -5.95 37.92 -42.91
C LEU A 503 -6.85 38.34 -44.07
N ASN A 504 -7.86 37.53 -44.35
CA ASN A 504 -8.85 37.85 -45.37
C ASN A 504 -9.71 39.05 -44.94
N PRO A 505 -10.51 39.65 -45.85
CA PRO A 505 -11.33 40.83 -45.52
C PRO A 505 -12.32 40.60 -44.37
N THR A 506 -12.68 39.35 -44.07
CA THR A 506 -13.54 38.99 -42.93
C THR A 506 -12.77 38.85 -41.61
N GLY A 507 -11.45 39.04 -41.64
CA GLY A 507 -10.54 38.90 -40.50
C GLY A 507 -10.30 37.44 -40.08
N LYS A 508 -10.49 36.49 -41.00
CA LYS A 508 -10.19 35.07 -40.80
C LYS A 508 -8.86 34.72 -41.45
N LEU A 509 -8.25 33.65 -40.95
CA LEU A 509 -6.96 33.16 -41.44
C LEU A 509 -7.22 32.01 -42.40
N ASP A 510 -6.91 32.23 -43.68
CA ASP A 510 -7.00 31.21 -44.72
C ASP A 510 -5.62 30.55 -44.91
N LEU A 511 -5.64 29.22 -44.91
CA LEU A 511 -4.47 28.36 -44.98
C LEU A 511 -4.75 27.23 -45.97
N GLU A 512 -3.74 26.81 -46.70
CA GLU A 512 -3.70 25.53 -47.37
C GLU A 512 -2.70 24.64 -46.63
N MET A 513 -3.05 23.38 -46.38
CA MET A 513 -2.14 22.44 -45.75
C MET A 513 -2.09 21.11 -46.49
N CYS A 514 -0.95 20.45 -46.45
CA CYS A 514 -0.78 19.08 -46.86
C CYS A 514 0.00 18.34 -45.79
N ILE A 515 -0.42 17.11 -45.49
CA ILE A 515 0.32 16.19 -44.61
C ILE A 515 0.65 14.96 -45.45
N TRP A 516 1.92 14.56 -45.46
CA TRP A 516 2.37 13.39 -46.20
C TRP A 516 2.42 12.16 -45.30
N ASN A 517 2.11 11.01 -45.90
CA ASN A 517 2.22 9.72 -45.23
C ASN A 517 3.70 9.32 -45.07
N SER A 518 4.08 8.75 -43.93
CA SER A 518 5.47 8.40 -43.61
C SER A 518 6.10 7.37 -44.55
N THR A 519 5.29 6.55 -45.23
CA THR A 519 5.76 5.53 -46.18
C THR A 519 6.29 6.09 -47.50
N ASP A 520 5.99 7.35 -47.82
CA ASP A 520 6.23 7.91 -49.16
C ASP A 520 7.44 8.88 -49.17
N ILE A 521 8.07 9.13 -48.03
CA ILE A 521 9.16 10.13 -47.87
C ILE A 521 10.51 9.62 -48.44
N GLY A 522 10.58 8.37 -48.90
CA GLY A 522 11.79 7.74 -49.46
C GLY A 522 11.92 7.77 -50.99
N ALA A 523 11.03 8.47 -51.70
CA ALA A 523 11.06 8.56 -53.16
C ALA A 523 11.12 10.03 -53.61
N ASP A 524 12.22 10.70 -53.32
CA ASP A 524 12.69 11.89 -54.03
C ASP A 524 14.23 11.96 -53.98
#